data_AF-A0A2V7J210-F1
#
_entry.id   AF-A0A2V7J210-F1
#
_cell.length_a   1.000
_cell.length_b   1.000
_cell.length_c   1.000
_cell.angle_alpha   90.00
_cell.angle_beta   90.00
_cell.angle_gamma   90.00
#
_symmetry.space_group_name_H-M   'P 1'
#
loop_
_entity.id
_entity.type
_entity.pdbx_description
1 polymer ?
#
loop_
_entity_poly.entity_id
_entity_poly.type
_entity_poly.pdbx_seq_one_letter_code
_entity_poly.pdbx_strand_id
1 'polypeptide(L)'
;MIGRYRDAVLGSKLYNFPSFPGSVADPGVAVGQKPASGNKWLEQVTANDPFGSNPPAKLKPISTALQWATNIGHPGPANPAESEVFDTFVLPTMFANAATGRMSAKQALDEAHQQVKKIFEKWRAKGLVAGGTGDRT
;
A
#
# COMPACT_ATOMS: atom_id res chain seq x y z
N MET A 1 -5.22 24.70 -6.34
CA MET A 1 -5.87 23.44 -6.80
C MET A 1 -6.55 22.63 -5.68
N ILE A 2 -6.94 23.21 -4.53
CA ILE A 2 -7.50 22.44 -3.38
C ILE A 2 -9.04 22.23 -3.44
N GLY A 3 -9.75 22.86 -4.38
CA GLY A 3 -11.23 22.82 -4.44
C GLY A 3 -11.86 21.73 -5.32
N ARG A 4 -11.07 20.96 -6.10
CA ARG A 4 -11.60 20.00 -7.09
C ARG A 4 -10.97 18.60 -7.02
N TYR A 5 -10.36 18.24 -5.89
CA TYR A 5 -9.71 16.92 -5.76
C TYR A 5 -10.71 15.76 -5.82
N ARG A 6 -11.93 15.91 -5.28
CA ARG A 6 -12.98 14.88 -5.45
C ARG A 6 -13.33 14.68 -6.92
N ASP A 7 -13.49 15.77 -7.68
CA ASP A 7 -13.75 15.70 -9.12
C ASP A 7 -12.61 14.98 -9.85
N ALA A 8 -11.35 15.22 -9.48
CA ALA A 8 -10.20 14.55 -10.07
C ALA A 8 -10.15 13.04 -9.74
N VAL A 9 -10.43 12.66 -8.48
CA VAL A 9 -10.52 11.26 -8.05
C VAL A 9 -11.63 10.54 -8.82
N LEU A 10 -12.83 11.13 -8.88
CA LEU A 10 -13.96 10.56 -9.62
C LEU A 10 -13.73 10.55 -11.14
N GLY A 11 -13.14 11.61 -11.70
CA GLY A 11 -12.80 11.70 -13.12
C GLY A 11 -11.77 10.64 -13.55
N SER A 12 -10.89 10.23 -12.63
CA SER A 12 -9.98 9.10 -12.83
C SER A 12 -10.62 7.72 -12.65
N LYS A 13 -11.91 7.67 -12.32
CA LYS A 13 -12.64 6.43 -11.99
C LYS A 13 -11.97 5.64 -10.86
N LEU A 14 -11.57 6.33 -9.80
CA LEU A 14 -10.84 5.77 -8.63
C LEU A 14 -9.48 5.14 -8.96
N TYR A 15 -8.89 5.46 -10.12
CA TYR A 15 -7.51 5.08 -10.41
C TYR A 15 -6.51 5.90 -9.58
N ASN A 16 -6.81 7.18 -9.35
CA ASN A 16 -5.98 8.08 -8.56
C ASN A 16 -6.63 8.39 -7.21
N PHE A 17 -5.85 8.27 -6.14
CA PHE A 17 -6.20 8.67 -4.78
C PHE A 17 -5.49 9.98 -4.40
N PRO A 18 -6.03 10.76 -3.44
CA PRO A 18 -5.43 12.02 -3.05
C PRO A 18 -4.05 11.86 -2.39
N SER A 19 -3.08 12.66 -2.79
CA SER A 19 -1.73 12.68 -2.20
C SER A 19 -1.66 13.43 -0.86
N PHE A 20 -2.66 14.25 -0.53
CA PHE A 20 -2.69 15.06 0.68
C PHE A 20 -3.90 14.72 1.56
N PRO A 21 -3.71 14.42 2.86
CA PRO A 21 -4.80 14.19 3.80
C PRO A 21 -5.79 15.36 3.82
N GLY A 22 -7.09 15.05 3.70
CA GLY A 22 -8.16 16.04 3.74
C GLY A 22 -8.36 16.87 2.46
N SER A 23 -7.60 16.61 1.38
CA SER A 23 -7.83 17.25 0.07
C SER A 23 -9.20 16.89 -0.54
N VAL A 24 -9.78 15.76 -0.14
CA VAL A 24 -11.14 15.31 -0.51
C VAL A 24 -12.15 15.50 0.62
N ALA A 25 -11.89 16.40 1.57
CA ALA A 25 -12.87 16.76 2.59
C ALA A 25 -14.09 17.48 1.99
N ASP A 26 -15.19 17.49 2.74
CA ASP A 26 -16.37 18.27 2.36
C ASP A 26 -16.03 19.77 2.33
N PRO A 27 -16.68 20.55 1.43
CA PRO A 27 -16.52 22.00 1.42
C PRO A 27 -16.90 22.62 2.77
N GLY A 28 -16.16 23.65 3.20
CA GLY A 28 -16.45 24.37 4.45
C GLY A 28 -15.99 23.67 5.74
N VAL A 29 -15.45 22.45 5.68
CA VAL A 29 -14.88 21.77 6.85
C VAL A 29 -13.63 22.51 7.34
N ALA A 30 -13.57 22.74 8.66
CA ALA A 30 -12.42 23.36 9.32
C ALA A 30 -11.13 22.58 9.03
N VAL A 31 -10.00 23.29 8.88
CA VAL A 31 -8.72 22.69 8.43
C VAL A 31 -8.33 21.46 9.26
N GLY A 32 -8.44 21.53 10.59
CA GLY A 32 -8.12 20.43 11.49
C GLY A 32 -9.03 19.19 11.37
N GLN A 33 -10.23 19.34 10.79
CA GLN A 33 -11.20 18.27 10.59
C GLN A 33 -11.17 17.68 9.17
N LYS A 34 -10.43 18.31 8.24
CA LYS A 34 -10.38 17.88 6.84
C LYS A 34 -9.88 16.43 6.68
N PRO A 35 -8.83 15.95 7.38
CA PRO A 35 -8.38 14.57 7.22
C PRO A 35 -9.49 13.56 7.54
N ALA A 36 -10.22 13.75 8.64
CA ALA A 36 -11.31 12.86 9.04
C ALA A 36 -12.49 12.88 8.04
N SER A 37 -12.92 14.08 7.60
CA SER A 37 -13.97 14.21 6.57
C SER A 37 -13.55 13.56 5.24
N GLY A 38 -12.30 13.76 4.82
CA GLY A 38 -11.78 13.16 3.59
C GLY A 38 -11.70 11.63 3.67
N ASN A 39 -11.20 11.07 4.77
CA ASN A 39 -11.13 9.63 4.98
C ASN A 39 -12.52 8.98 4.99
N LYS A 40 -13.49 9.61 5.66
CA LYS A 40 -14.88 9.14 5.65
C LYS A 40 -15.44 9.05 4.22
N TRP A 41 -15.16 10.04 3.38
CA TRP A 41 -15.57 10.01 1.98
C TRP A 41 -14.86 8.90 1.18
N LEU A 42 -13.56 8.72 1.39
CA LEU A 42 -12.78 7.64 0.75
C LEU A 42 -13.30 6.25 1.14
N GLU A 43 -13.65 6.03 2.41
CA GLU A 43 -14.27 4.79 2.88
C GLU A 43 -15.61 4.53 2.17
N GLN A 44 -16.45 5.55 2.01
CA GLN A 44 -17.73 5.42 1.33
C GLN A 44 -17.57 5.05 -0.14
N VAL A 45 -16.71 5.77 -0.88
CA VAL A 45 -16.57 5.59 -2.33
C VAL A 45 -15.85 4.29 -2.69
N THR A 46 -14.97 3.78 -1.81
CA THR A 46 -14.31 2.48 -2.02
C THR A 46 -15.15 1.29 -1.57
N ALA A 47 -16.08 1.47 -0.63
CA ALA A 47 -17.01 0.42 -0.20
C ALA A 47 -18.06 0.05 -1.26
N ASN A 48 -18.38 0.96 -2.17
CA ASN A 48 -19.30 0.74 -3.28
C ASN A 48 -18.85 1.54 -4.50
N ASP A 49 -17.95 0.95 -5.29
CA ASP A 49 -17.38 1.59 -6.48
C ASP A 49 -18.45 1.90 -7.53
N PRO A 50 -18.69 3.18 -7.88
CA PRO A 50 -19.69 3.56 -8.87
C PRO A 50 -19.26 3.30 -10.32
N PHE A 51 -18.01 2.86 -10.56
CA PHE A 51 -17.45 2.68 -11.91
C PHE A 51 -17.44 1.23 -12.40
N GLY A 52 -18.13 0.32 -11.69
CA GLY A 52 -18.43 -1.02 -12.19
C GLY A 52 -17.50 -2.12 -11.71
N SER A 53 -16.82 -1.96 -10.57
CA SER A 53 -16.16 -3.10 -9.92
C SER A 53 -17.12 -4.26 -9.70
N ASN A 54 -16.60 -5.47 -9.87
CA ASN A 54 -17.30 -6.70 -9.55
C ASN A 54 -16.43 -7.52 -8.56
N PRO A 55 -16.84 -7.68 -7.29
CA PRO A 55 -18.03 -7.09 -6.67
C PRO A 55 -17.91 -5.56 -6.50
N PRO A 56 -19.01 -4.81 -6.29
CA PRO A 56 -18.95 -3.36 -6.09
C PRO A 56 -18.06 -2.94 -4.91
N ALA A 57 -17.91 -3.81 -3.91
CA ALA A 57 -17.04 -3.61 -2.76
C ALA A 57 -15.57 -3.98 -3.00
N LYS A 58 -15.14 -4.23 -4.24
CA LYS A 58 -13.77 -4.68 -4.59
C LYS A 58 -12.68 -3.76 -4.02
N LEU A 59 -12.94 -2.46 -3.96
CA LEU A 59 -11.96 -1.47 -3.49
C LEU A 59 -11.99 -1.29 -1.97
N LYS A 60 -12.96 -1.87 -1.25
CA LYS A 60 -13.09 -1.72 0.21
C LYS A 60 -11.79 -1.98 0.98
N PRO A 61 -10.94 -2.97 0.65
CA PRO A 61 -9.69 -3.21 1.38
C PRO A 61 -8.69 -2.05 1.32
N ILE A 62 -8.71 -1.21 0.27
CA ILE A 62 -7.77 -0.09 0.13
C ILE A 62 -8.17 1.12 0.98
N SER A 63 -9.39 1.16 1.54
CA SER A 63 -9.84 2.27 2.38
C SER A 63 -8.99 2.46 3.63
N THR A 64 -8.37 1.38 4.11
CA THR A 64 -7.49 1.37 5.29
C THR A 64 -6.01 1.35 4.94
N ALA A 65 -5.62 1.58 3.68
CA ALA A 65 -4.23 1.46 3.21
C ALA A 65 -3.22 2.23 4.07
N LEU A 66 -3.58 3.41 4.55
CA LEU A 66 -2.72 4.23 5.41
C LEU A 66 -2.38 3.58 6.78
N GLN A 67 -3.10 2.53 7.18
CA GLN A 67 -2.86 1.81 8.43
C GLN A 67 -1.84 0.67 8.27
N TRP A 68 -1.68 0.14 7.06
CA TRP A 68 -0.85 -1.05 6.80
C TRP A 68 0.21 -0.86 5.71
N ALA A 69 0.20 0.28 5.01
CA ALA A 69 1.20 0.65 4.03
C ALA A 69 1.97 1.89 4.49
N THR A 70 3.27 1.89 4.22
CA THR A 70 4.18 3.01 4.42
C THR A 70 5.15 3.08 3.24
N ASN A 71 5.92 4.17 3.16
CA ASN A 71 6.93 4.31 2.12
C ASN A 71 8.08 3.31 2.34
N ILE A 72 8.67 2.84 1.24
CA ILE A 72 9.85 1.97 1.25
C ILE A 72 10.97 2.63 2.08
N GLY A 73 11.62 1.84 2.92
CA GLY A 73 12.64 2.29 3.86
C GLY A 73 12.12 2.61 5.26
N HIS A 74 10.83 2.93 5.45
CA HIS A 74 10.32 3.32 6.77
C HIS A 74 10.56 2.23 7.83
N PRO A 75 11.03 2.58 9.05
CA PRO A 75 11.27 3.93 9.58
C PRO A 75 12.65 4.54 9.23
N GLY A 76 13.51 3.83 8.51
CA GLY A 76 14.82 4.28 8.05
C GLY A 76 14.88 4.70 6.57
N PRO A 77 16.07 4.68 5.95
CA PRO A 77 16.23 4.88 4.52
C PRO A 77 15.96 3.57 3.75
N ALA A 78 15.61 3.71 2.46
CA ALA A 78 15.58 2.56 1.57
C ALA A 78 16.96 1.90 1.46
N ASN A 79 17.00 0.58 1.29
CA ASN A 79 18.25 -0.19 1.29
C ASN A 79 18.36 -1.21 0.14
N PRO A 80 19.56 -1.77 -0.12
CA PRO A 80 19.76 -2.76 -1.18
C PRO A 80 18.95 -4.05 -1.04
N ALA A 81 18.56 -4.45 0.19
CA ALA A 81 17.74 -5.64 0.38
C ALA A 81 16.32 -5.42 -0.15
N GLU A 82 15.72 -4.27 0.16
CA GLU A 82 14.41 -3.89 -0.40
C GLU A 82 14.48 -3.81 -1.92
N SER A 83 15.51 -3.17 -2.46
CA SER A 83 15.72 -3.04 -3.91
C SER A 83 15.78 -4.42 -4.58
N GLU A 84 16.53 -5.36 -4.01
CA GLU A 84 16.60 -6.72 -4.56
C GLU A 84 15.27 -7.47 -4.47
N VAL A 85 14.48 -7.30 -3.42
CA VAL A 85 13.13 -7.88 -3.33
C VAL A 85 12.25 -7.40 -4.50
N PHE A 86 12.36 -6.12 -4.88
CA PHE A 86 11.67 -5.57 -6.04
C PHE A 86 12.24 -6.11 -7.36
N ASP A 87 13.56 -6.04 -7.55
CA ASP A 87 14.25 -6.39 -8.79
C ASP A 87 14.15 -7.88 -9.14
N THR A 88 13.95 -8.73 -8.13
CA THR A 88 13.78 -10.18 -8.29
C THR A 88 12.32 -10.64 -8.31
N PHE A 89 11.38 -9.70 -8.32
CA PHE A 89 9.94 -9.97 -8.45
C PHE A 89 9.37 -10.94 -7.40
N VAL A 90 9.90 -10.93 -6.17
CA VAL A 90 9.45 -11.87 -5.12
C VAL A 90 7.96 -11.70 -4.82
N LEU A 91 7.50 -10.46 -4.61
CA LEU A 91 6.09 -10.18 -4.31
C LEU A 91 5.16 -10.38 -5.53
N PRO A 92 5.49 -9.89 -6.75
CA PRO A 92 4.70 -10.22 -7.94
C PRO A 92 4.54 -11.73 -8.16
N THR A 93 5.61 -12.51 -7.98
CA THR A 93 5.58 -13.98 -8.11
C THR A 93 4.69 -14.62 -7.04
N MET A 94 4.77 -14.15 -5.80
CA MET A 94 3.89 -14.57 -4.70
C MET A 94 2.41 -14.39 -5.08
N PHE A 95 2.03 -13.19 -5.53
CA PHE A 95 0.65 -12.89 -5.91
C PHE A 95 0.21 -13.70 -7.12
N ALA A 96 1.06 -13.84 -8.14
CA ALA A 96 0.75 -14.63 -9.33
C ALA A 96 0.48 -16.10 -8.96
N ASN A 97 1.31 -16.71 -8.12
CA ASN A 97 1.14 -18.10 -7.68
C ASN A 97 -0.17 -18.30 -6.92
N ALA A 98 -0.52 -17.38 -6.02
CA ALA A 98 -1.78 -17.44 -5.26
C ALA A 98 -3.01 -17.19 -6.15
N ALA A 99 -2.98 -16.14 -6.98
CA ALA A 99 -4.12 -15.73 -7.79
C ALA A 99 -4.45 -16.72 -8.93
N THR A 100 -3.45 -17.44 -9.44
CA THR A 100 -3.64 -18.47 -10.47
C THR A 100 -3.94 -19.86 -9.90
N GLY A 101 -3.95 -20.01 -8.57
CA GLY A 101 -4.20 -21.30 -7.91
C GLY A 101 -3.02 -22.29 -8.00
N ARG A 102 -1.84 -21.86 -8.48
CA ARG A 102 -0.63 -22.69 -8.50
C ARG A 102 -0.16 -23.04 -7.09
N MET A 103 -0.41 -22.16 -6.12
CA MET A 103 -0.17 -22.38 -4.69
C MET A 103 -1.36 -21.85 -3.88
N SER A 104 -1.58 -22.40 -2.69
CA SER A 104 -2.44 -21.71 -1.73
C SER A 104 -1.83 -20.37 -1.32
N ALA A 105 -2.67 -19.40 -0.91
CA ALA A 105 -2.20 -18.09 -0.45
C ALA A 105 -1.17 -18.22 0.69
N LYS A 106 -1.37 -19.16 1.62
CA LYS A 106 -0.43 -19.42 2.71
C LYS A 106 0.92 -19.93 2.19
N GLN A 107 0.93 -20.90 1.28
CA GLN A 107 2.17 -21.44 0.72
C GLN A 107 2.94 -20.39 -0.07
N ALA A 108 2.26 -19.61 -0.92
CA ALA A 108 2.90 -18.54 -1.68
C ALA A 108 3.54 -17.50 -0.74
N LEU A 109 2.84 -17.12 0.33
CA LEU A 109 3.36 -16.20 1.34
C LEU A 109 4.56 -16.79 2.09
N ASP A 110 4.48 -18.05 2.53
CA ASP A 110 5.57 -18.72 3.24
C ASP A 110 6.83 -18.78 2.36
N GLU A 111 6.69 -19.11 1.08
CA GLU A 111 7.80 -19.16 0.13
C GLU A 111 8.42 -17.78 -0.10
N ALA A 112 7.58 -16.76 -0.36
CA ALA A 112 8.04 -15.39 -0.53
C ALA A 112 8.74 -14.86 0.72
N HIS A 113 8.21 -15.17 1.91
CA HIS A 113 8.84 -14.81 3.19
C HIS A 113 10.25 -15.40 3.31
N GLN A 114 10.43 -16.69 2.96
CA GLN A 114 11.77 -17.30 2.99
C GLN A 114 12.73 -16.66 1.99
N GLN A 115 12.25 -16.27 0.80
CA GLN A 115 13.07 -15.57 -0.19
C GLN A 115 13.50 -14.18 0.31
N VAL A 116 12.55 -13.37 0.81
CA VAL A 116 12.81 -12.06 1.41
C VAL A 116 13.81 -12.20 2.56
N LYS A 117 13.61 -13.17 3.47
CA LYS A 117 14.50 -13.40 4.60
C LYS A 117 15.94 -13.66 4.16
N LYS A 118 16.15 -14.54 3.17
CA LYS A 118 17.48 -14.83 2.61
C LYS A 118 18.14 -13.60 1.99
N ILE A 119 17.37 -12.77 1.27
CA ILE A 119 17.87 -11.51 0.70
C ILE A 119 18.34 -10.58 1.83
N PHE A 120 17.50 -10.37 2.85
CA PHE A 120 17.85 -9.52 3.99
C PHE A 120 19.06 -10.04 4.77
N GLU A 121 19.14 -11.35 5.05
CA GLU A 121 20.30 -11.96 5.70
C GLU A 121 21.59 -11.72 4.92
N LYS A 122 21.55 -11.89 3.60
CA LYS A 122 22.69 -11.62 2.71
C LYS A 122 23.19 -10.18 2.81
N TRP A 123 22.29 -9.20 2.81
CA TRP A 123 22.68 -7.78 2.88
C TRP A 123 23.06 -7.34 4.30
N ARG A 124 22.43 -7.90 5.33
CA ARG A 124 22.84 -7.70 6.74
C ARG A 124 24.26 -8.19 6.99
N ALA A 125 24.62 -9.36 6.44
CA ALA A 125 25.99 -9.88 6.53
C ALA A 125 27.04 -8.94 5.90
N LYS A 126 26.62 -8.07 4.97
CA LYS A 126 27.47 -7.04 4.35
C LYS A 126 27.42 -5.68 5.05
N GLY A 127 26.63 -5.54 6.11
CA GLY A 127 26.41 -4.26 6.79
C GLY A 127 25.63 -3.22 5.97
N LEU A 128 24.88 -3.65 4.95
CA LEU A 128 24.21 -2.77 3.98
C LEU A 128 22.70 -2.63 4.22
N VAL A 129 22.18 -3.15 5.33
CA VAL A 129 20.80 -2.87 5.78
C VAL A 129 20.89 -1.86 6.93
N ALA A 130 20.56 -0.60 6.65
CA ALA A 130 20.45 0.45 7.66
C ALA A 130 19.08 0.40 8.34
N GLY A 131 18.98 0.75 9.63
CA GLY A 131 17.69 0.68 10.36
C GLY A 131 17.75 0.48 11.88
N GLY A 132 18.95 0.30 12.46
CA GLY A 132 19.14 0.31 13.91
C GLY A 132 19.33 -1.06 14.55
N THR A 133 19.74 -1.06 15.82
CA THR A 133 20.15 -2.24 16.60
C THR A 133 19.03 -3.22 16.93
N GLY A 134 17.78 -2.94 16.55
CA GLY A 134 16.60 -3.79 16.79
C GLY A 134 16.50 -5.02 15.88
N ASP A 135 17.26 -5.06 14.78
CA ASP A 135 17.24 -6.14 13.79
C ASP A 135 18.19 -7.32 14.13
N ARG A 136 18.87 -7.26 15.29
CA ARG A 136 19.84 -8.28 15.73
C ARG A 136 19.24 -9.33 16.68
N THR A 137 17.94 -9.29 16.93
CA THR A 137 17.23 -10.25 17.81
C THR A 137 16.12 -10.95 17.06
#